data_AF-A0A8S7XWY6-F1
#
_entry.id   AF-A0A8S7XWY6-F1
#
_cell.length_a   1.000
_cell.length_b   1.000
_cell.length_c   1.000
_cell.angle_alpha   90.00
_cell.angle_beta   90.00
_cell.angle_gamma   90.00
#
_symmetry.space_group_name_H-M   'P 1'
#
loop_
_entity.id
_entity.type
_entity.pdbx_description
1 polymer ?
#
loop_
_entity_poly.entity_id
_entity_poly.type
_entity_poly.pdbx_seq_one_letter_code
_entity_poly.pdbx_strand_id
1 'polypeptide(L)'
;MREKIKNPVVVLYKRETSDSYAVSITDGSQNMHDGLLMAAVSPDDSDYPFATFAMVGYYMAAEIEKLRAQRDALAAENVALRSKAAELAHEASKIYSAYNATITEPDGDFMDMQTLHEMQCIETPATDAFLAEVRAQGVEMFAECAYTLEHHDHAVAFAAELREGGNQ
;
A
#
# COMPACT_ATOMS: atom_id res chain seq x y z
N MET A 1 -21.81 -18.78 23.99
CA MET A 1 -21.47 -17.61 23.17
C MET A 1 -19.94 -17.53 23.20
N ARG A 2 -19.22 -17.71 22.08
CA ARG A 2 -17.75 -17.58 22.08
C ARG A 2 -17.40 -16.09 22.35
N GLU A 3 -16.39 -15.83 23.16
CA GLU A 3 -15.94 -14.46 23.43
C GLU A 3 -15.47 -13.78 22.12
N LYS A 4 -15.71 -12.48 22.00
CA LYS A 4 -15.31 -11.68 20.84
C LYS A 4 -13.79 -11.53 20.81
N ILE A 5 -13.16 -11.84 19.67
CA ILE A 5 -11.73 -11.57 19.43
C ILE A 5 -11.49 -10.06 19.53
N LYS A 6 -10.50 -9.64 20.33
CA LYS A 6 -10.26 -8.22 20.65
C LYS A 6 -9.37 -7.52 19.63
N ASN A 7 -8.31 -8.19 19.18
CA ASN A 7 -7.38 -7.67 18.17
C ASN A 7 -7.35 -8.64 16.99
N PRO A 8 -8.41 -8.68 16.15
CA PRO A 8 -8.42 -9.60 15.03
C PRO A 8 -7.23 -9.34 14.12
N VAL A 9 -6.55 -10.41 13.74
CA VAL A 9 -5.58 -10.42 12.64
C VAL A 9 -5.99 -11.54 11.71
N VAL A 10 -6.13 -11.22 10.43
CA VAL A 10 -6.57 -12.17 9.40
C VAL A 10 -5.35 -12.68 8.66
N VAL A 11 -5.05 -13.97 8.85
CA VAL A 11 -3.95 -14.65 8.19
C VAL A 11 -4.51 -15.47 7.03
N LEU A 12 -4.08 -15.14 5.81
CA LEU A 12 -4.47 -15.82 4.58
C LEU A 12 -3.35 -16.75 4.13
N TYR A 13 -3.69 -17.99 3.81
CA TYR A 13 -2.77 -18.96 3.23
C TYR A 13 -3.35 -19.57 1.97
N LYS A 14 -2.70 -19.35 0.82
CA LYS A 14 -3.00 -20.05 -0.42
C LYS A 14 -2.38 -21.44 -0.36
N ARG A 15 -3.19 -22.49 -0.57
CA ARG A 15 -2.67 -23.86 -0.61
C ARG A 15 -1.86 -24.06 -1.89
N GLU A 16 -0.67 -24.66 -1.78
CA GLU A 16 0.19 -24.90 -2.94
C GLU A 16 -0.42 -25.89 -3.95
N THR A 17 -1.31 -26.77 -3.48
CA THR A 17 -1.83 -27.90 -4.26
C THR A 17 -3.21 -27.68 -4.87
N SER A 18 -3.81 -26.51 -4.67
CA SER A 18 -5.18 -26.20 -5.12
C SER A 18 -5.42 -24.71 -5.16
N ASP A 19 -6.39 -24.23 -5.93
CA ASP A 19 -6.82 -22.82 -5.90
C ASP A 19 -7.75 -22.52 -4.72
N SER A 20 -7.37 -22.98 -3.52
CA SER A 20 -8.13 -22.77 -2.28
C SER A 20 -7.32 -21.98 -1.26
N TYR A 21 -8.04 -21.23 -0.44
CA TYR A 21 -7.47 -20.40 0.61
C TYR A 21 -7.95 -20.89 1.98
N ALA A 22 -7.01 -20.92 2.93
CA ALA A 22 -7.32 -21.03 4.34
C ALA A 22 -7.28 -19.64 4.96
N VAL A 23 -8.31 -19.31 5.73
CA VAL A 23 -8.38 -18.07 6.50
C VAL A 23 -8.35 -18.43 7.97
N SER A 24 -7.36 -17.89 8.69
CA SER A 24 -7.21 -18.02 10.13
C SER A 24 -7.33 -16.66 10.78
N ILE A 25 -8.21 -16.53 11.78
CA ILE A 25 -8.38 -15.31 12.57
C ILE A 25 -7.71 -15.54 13.92
N THR A 26 -6.70 -14.74 14.23
CA THR A 26 -5.99 -14.77 15.51
C THR A 26 -6.35 -13.54 16.37
N ASP A 27 -5.89 -13.52 17.62
CA ASP A 27 -5.91 -12.31 18.47
C ASP A 27 -4.49 -11.71 18.55
N GLY A 28 -4.13 -10.90 17.56
CA GLY A 28 -2.85 -10.16 17.51
C GLY A 28 -1.64 -10.91 16.95
N SER A 29 -1.80 -12.16 16.48
CA SER A 29 -0.70 -12.96 15.93
C SER A 29 -0.70 -13.00 14.40
N GLN A 30 0.49 -12.98 13.80
CA GLN A 30 0.69 -13.21 12.35
C GLN A 30 0.89 -14.69 12.00
N ASN A 31 0.94 -15.58 13.01
CA ASN A 31 1.11 -17.01 12.81
C ASN A 31 -0.25 -17.70 12.63
N MET A 32 -0.45 -18.38 11.50
CA MET A 32 -1.71 -19.07 11.19
C MET A 32 -2.10 -20.12 12.23
N HIS A 33 -1.11 -20.75 12.88
CA HIS A 33 -1.31 -21.80 13.88
C HIS A 33 -1.91 -21.28 15.19
N ASP A 34 -1.90 -19.97 15.42
CA ASP A 34 -2.50 -19.32 16.60
C ASP A 34 -4.01 -18.98 16.37
N GLY A 35 -4.60 -19.57 15.33
CA GLY A 35 -5.98 -19.33 14.91
C GLY A 35 -7.04 -19.68 15.95
N LEU A 36 -7.90 -18.73 16.26
CA LEU A 36 -9.08 -18.90 17.12
C LEU A 36 -10.35 -19.22 16.30
N LEU A 37 -10.38 -18.76 15.04
CA LEU A 37 -11.40 -19.12 14.05
C LEU A 37 -10.70 -19.47 12.75
N MET A 38 -11.00 -20.64 12.18
CA MET A 38 -10.43 -21.08 10.91
C MET A 38 -11.54 -21.55 9.97
N ALA A 39 -11.49 -21.10 8.73
CA ALA A 39 -12.31 -21.61 7.65
C ALA A 39 -11.41 -21.96 6.45
N ALA A 40 -11.68 -23.11 5.83
CA ALA A 40 -11.16 -23.43 4.52
C ALA A 40 -12.32 -23.26 3.54
N VAL A 41 -12.11 -22.46 2.50
CA VAL A 41 -13.11 -22.26 1.45
C VAL A 41 -12.59 -22.95 0.20
N SER A 42 -13.33 -23.96 -0.25
CA SER A 42 -13.18 -24.54 -1.59
C SER A 42 -14.33 -23.99 -2.45
N PRO A 43 -14.08 -23.60 -3.71
CA PRO A 43 -15.15 -23.18 -4.62
C PRO A 43 -16.20 -24.27 -4.88
N ASP A 44 -15.90 -25.55 -4.58
CA ASP A 44 -16.74 -26.70 -4.89
C ASP A 44 -17.63 -27.20 -3.71
N ASP A 45 -17.51 -26.64 -2.50
CA ASP A 45 -18.20 -27.15 -1.30
C ASP A 45 -19.53 -26.42 -1.00
N SER A 46 -20.67 -27.15 -1.05
CA SER A 46 -22.04 -26.61 -0.85
C SER A 46 -22.62 -26.78 0.55
N ASP A 47 -21.99 -27.55 1.44
CA ASP A 47 -22.66 -28.08 2.63
C ASP A 47 -22.24 -27.36 3.92
N TYR A 48 -23.13 -26.50 4.40
CA TYR A 48 -23.15 -25.86 5.73
C TYR A 48 -22.10 -24.77 6.06
N PRO A 49 -22.15 -23.58 5.41
CA PRO A 49 -21.12 -22.55 5.55
C PRO A 49 -21.54 -21.31 6.39
N PHE A 50 -22.83 -20.98 6.51
CA PHE A 50 -23.24 -19.58 6.74
C PHE A 50 -22.69 -18.90 8.01
N ALA A 51 -22.69 -19.55 9.18
CA ALA A 51 -22.28 -18.91 10.44
C ALA A 51 -20.76 -18.68 10.56
N THR A 52 -19.94 -19.64 10.12
CA THR A 52 -18.48 -19.51 10.11
C THR A 52 -18.04 -18.54 9.01
N PHE A 53 -18.67 -18.62 7.83
CA PHE A 53 -18.39 -17.68 6.73
C PHE A 53 -18.79 -16.25 7.09
N ALA A 54 -19.91 -16.03 7.78
CA ALA A 54 -20.31 -14.70 8.25
C ALA A 54 -19.32 -14.11 9.27
N MET A 55 -18.81 -14.90 10.21
CA MET A 55 -17.79 -14.43 11.17
C MET A 55 -16.44 -14.18 10.51
N VAL A 56 -16.00 -15.06 9.61
CA VAL A 56 -14.77 -14.87 8.84
C VAL A 56 -14.89 -13.62 7.96
N GLY A 57 -16.01 -13.44 7.26
CA GLY A 57 -16.31 -12.24 6.48
C GLY A 57 -16.29 -10.96 7.34
N TYR A 58 -16.89 -10.99 8.54
CA TYR A 58 -16.84 -9.86 9.47
C TYR A 58 -15.41 -9.48 9.88
N TYR A 59 -14.58 -10.47 10.26
CA TYR A 59 -13.21 -10.21 10.69
C TYR A 59 -12.28 -9.85 9.52
N MET A 60 -12.51 -10.40 8.32
CA MET A 60 -11.86 -9.97 7.08
C MET A 60 -12.16 -8.50 6.78
N ALA A 61 -13.43 -8.08 6.87
CA ALA A 61 -13.79 -6.68 6.70
C ALA A 61 -13.10 -5.75 7.72
N ALA A 62 -13.05 -6.17 8.99
CA ALA A 62 -12.39 -5.41 10.05
C ALA A 62 -10.88 -5.25 9.83
N GLU A 63 -10.17 -6.31 9.41
CA GLU A 63 -8.73 -6.22 9.12
C GLU A 63 -8.47 -5.37 7.86
N ILE A 64 -9.33 -5.45 6.83
CA ILE A 64 -9.24 -4.58 5.66
C ILE A 64 -9.38 -3.10 6.05
N GLU A 65 -10.34 -2.75 6.92
CA GLU A 65 -10.48 -1.37 7.42
C GLU A 65 -9.25 -0.89 8.19
N LYS A 66 -8.69 -1.74 9.05
CA LYS A 66 -7.45 -1.44 9.78
C LYS A 66 -6.25 -1.26 8.86
N LEU A 67 -6.06 -2.15 7.88
CA LEU A 67 -4.98 -2.06 6.90
C LEU A 67 -5.13 -0.80 6.04
N ARG A 68 -6.35 -0.42 5.65
CA ARG A 68 -6.62 0.85 4.96
C ARG A 68 -6.21 2.05 5.82
N ALA A 69 -6.59 2.06 7.09
CA ALA A 69 -6.21 3.15 8.01
C ALA A 69 -4.68 3.24 8.21
N GLN A 70 -3.98 2.11 8.32
CA GLN A 70 -2.51 2.09 8.43
C GLN A 70 -1.83 2.59 7.16
N ARG A 71 -2.31 2.15 5.99
CA ARG A 71 -1.83 2.63 4.69
C ARG A 71 -2.04 4.15 4.57
N ASP A 72 -3.21 4.66 4.95
CA ASP A 72 -3.52 6.09 4.85
C ASP A 72 -2.63 6.92 5.80
N ALA A 73 -2.37 6.41 7.00
CA ALA A 73 -1.42 7.02 7.94
C ALA A 73 0.01 7.04 7.36
N LEU A 74 0.49 5.92 6.78
CA LEU A 74 1.80 5.84 6.17
C LEU A 74 1.92 6.75 4.93
N ALA A 75 0.87 6.85 4.13
CA ALA A 75 0.82 7.79 3.01
C ALA A 75 0.93 9.24 3.49
N ALA A 76 0.22 9.61 4.57
CA ALA A 76 0.33 10.94 5.16
C ALA A 76 1.73 11.23 5.73
N GLU A 77 2.35 10.25 6.40
CA GLU A 77 3.72 10.36 6.90
C GLU A 77 4.73 10.53 5.76
N ASN A 78 4.60 9.77 4.67
CA ASN A 78 5.45 9.91 3.49
C ASN A 78 5.34 11.29 2.83
N VAL A 79 4.13 11.85 2.75
CA VAL A 79 3.93 13.23 2.27
C VAL A 79 4.66 14.23 3.17
N ALA A 80 4.55 14.08 4.50
CA ALA A 80 5.22 14.95 5.45
C ALA A 80 6.75 14.83 5.36
N LEU A 81 7.29 13.61 5.24
CA LEU A 81 8.72 13.36 5.05
C LEU A 81 9.23 13.97 3.76
N ARG A 82 8.50 13.83 2.65
CA ARG A 82 8.87 14.46 1.37
C ARG A 82 8.92 15.98 1.48
N SER A 83 7.94 16.60 2.16
CA SER A 83 7.95 18.04 2.44
C SER A 83 9.18 18.46 3.25
N LYS A 84 9.50 17.73 4.32
CA LYS A 84 10.64 18.05 5.18
C LYS A 84 11.98 17.86 4.48
N ALA A 85 12.10 16.84 3.64
CA ALA A 85 13.28 16.64 2.82
C ALA A 85 13.48 17.82 1.85
N ALA A 86 12.40 18.29 1.20
CA ALA A 86 12.47 19.43 0.29
C ALA A 86 12.86 20.74 0.99
N GLU A 87 12.32 20.99 2.19
CA GLU A 87 12.72 22.13 3.04
C GLU A 87 14.23 22.09 3.35
N LEU A 88 14.73 20.94 3.83
CA LEU A 88 16.13 20.78 4.20
C LEU A 88 17.06 20.96 3.00
N ALA A 89 16.68 20.41 1.84
CA ALA A 89 17.50 20.54 0.64
C ALA A 89 17.51 21.97 0.09
N HIS A 90 16.40 22.71 0.21
CA HIS A 90 16.36 24.15 -0.10
C HIS A 90 17.27 24.96 0.82
N GLU A 91 17.25 24.69 2.12
CA GLU A 91 18.15 25.34 3.08
C GLU A 91 19.62 25.05 2.77
N ALA A 92 19.96 23.78 2.50
CA ALA A 92 21.30 23.39 2.09
C ALA A 92 21.75 24.11 0.80
N SER A 93 20.87 24.16 -0.21
CA SER A 93 21.13 24.86 -1.48
C SER A 93 21.44 26.35 -1.27
N LYS A 94 20.69 27.04 -0.39
CA LYS A 94 20.98 28.45 -0.02
C LYS A 94 22.34 28.60 0.66
N ILE A 95 22.68 27.71 1.58
CA ILE A 95 23.97 27.74 2.30
C ILE A 95 25.13 27.57 1.32
N TYR A 96 25.04 26.58 0.44
CA TYR A 96 26.09 26.31 -0.55
C TYR A 96 26.19 27.43 -1.59
N SER A 97 25.07 28.00 -2.05
CA SER A 97 25.09 29.17 -2.95
C SER A 97 25.76 30.38 -2.30
N ALA A 98 25.47 30.64 -1.02
CA ALA A 98 26.13 31.71 -0.27
C ALA A 98 27.62 31.42 -0.07
N TYR A 99 28.00 30.17 0.15
CA TYR A 99 29.39 29.76 0.28
C TYR A 99 30.15 29.92 -1.05
N ASN A 100 29.57 29.48 -2.17
CA ASN A 100 30.13 29.67 -3.51
C ASN A 100 30.44 31.13 -3.81
N ALA A 101 29.55 32.06 -3.40
CA ALA A 101 29.76 33.50 -3.58
C ALA A 101 30.98 34.05 -2.80
N THR A 102 31.53 33.31 -1.83
CA THR A 102 32.75 33.68 -1.09
C THR A 102 34.04 33.16 -1.74
N ILE A 103 33.92 32.25 -2.71
CA ILE A 103 35.06 31.63 -3.40
C ILE A 103 35.53 32.59 -4.51
N THR A 104 36.81 32.95 -4.47
CA THR A 104 37.44 33.88 -5.42
C THR A 104 38.59 33.25 -6.21
N GLU A 105 38.81 31.94 -6.03
CA GLU A 105 39.88 31.19 -6.67
C GLU A 105 39.54 30.77 -8.13
N PRO A 106 40.55 30.47 -8.98
CA PRO A 106 40.42 30.45 -10.43
C PRO A 106 39.49 29.36 -11.00
N ASP A 107 39.18 28.31 -10.23
CA ASP A 107 38.57 27.07 -10.73
C ASP A 107 37.08 26.89 -10.37
N GLY A 108 36.40 27.95 -9.90
CA GLY A 108 34.94 27.98 -9.80
C GLY A 108 34.32 27.37 -8.54
N ASP A 109 33.01 27.50 -8.45
CA ASP A 109 32.14 27.13 -7.32
C ASP A 109 32.50 25.79 -6.64
N PHE A 110 32.41 25.71 -5.30
CA PHE A 110 32.63 24.45 -4.54
C PHE A 110 31.59 23.37 -4.89
N MET A 111 30.36 23.79 -5.21
CA MET A 111 29.28 22.97 -5.74
C MET A 111 28.74 23.65 -6.99
N ASP A 112 28.69 22.96 -8.12
CA ASP A 112 28.16 23.54 -9.34
C ASP A 112 26.64 23.83 -9.24
N MET A 113 26.17 24.78 -10.04
CA MET A 113 24.78 25.22 -10.01
C MET A 113 23.78 24.13 -10.45
N GLN A 114 24.21 23.13 -11.24
CA GLN A 114 23.36 22.01 -11.60
C GLN A 114 23.14 21.10 -10.39
N THR A 115 24.19 20.76 -9.65
CA THR A 115 24.08 19.98 -8.42
C THR A 115 23.20 20.69 -7.38
N LEU A 116 23.30 22.03 -7.26
CA LEU A 116 22.43 22.82 -6.38
C LEU A 116 20.96 22.79 -6.78
N HIS A 117 20.67 22.73 -8.08
CA HIS A 117 19.32 22.60 -8.60
C HIS A 117 18.76 21.19 -8.36
N GLU A 118 19.55 20.15 -8.63
CA GLU A 118 19.14 18.76 -8.41
C GLU A 118 18.83 18.46 -6.94
N MET A 119 19.56 19.05 -6.00
CA MET A 119 19.23 18.96 -4.57
C MET A 119 17.80 19.42 -4.24
N GLN A 120 17.25 20.39 -4.97
CA GLN A 120 15.90 20.92 -4.72
C GLN A 120 14.79 19.99 -5.24
N CYS A 121 15.12 18.99 -6.06
CA CYS A 121 14.19 18.06 -6.68
C CYS A 121 14.23 16.69 -5.99
N ILE A 122 13.46 16.53 -4.90
CA ILE A 122 13.33 15.24 -4.22
C ILE A 122 12.11 14.49 -4.78
N GLU A 123 12.40 13.36 -5.41
CA GLU A 123 11.41 12.42 -5.96
C GLU A 123 11.35 11.14 -5.14
N THR A 124 10.18 10.49 -5.14
CA THR A 124 9.95 9.21 -4.44
C THR A 124 9.34 8.18 -5.40
N PRO A 125 10.03 7.83 -6.51
CA PRO A 125 9.44 7.03 -7.58
C PRO A 125 8.98 5.64 -7.11
N ALA A 126 9.67 5.05 -6.13
CA ALA A 126 9.26 3.78 -5.54
C ALA A 126 7.94 3.88 -4.76
N THR A 127 7.74 4.97 -4.02
CA THR A 127 6.48 5.24 -3.30
C THR A 127 5.35 5.53 -4.29
N ASP A 128 5.64 6.31 -5.32
CA ASP A 128 4.66 6.67 -6.35
C ASP A 128 4.20 5.42 -7.12
N ALA A 129 5.14 4.54 -7.50
CA ALA A 129 4.86 3.24 -8.10
C ALA A 129 4.08 2.31 -7.17
N PHE A 130 4.42 2.27 -5.86
CA PHE A 130 3.68 1.47 -4.88
C PHE A 130 2.23 1.94 -4.73
N LEU A 131 1.99 3.26 -4.64
CA LEU A 131 0.64 3.81 -4.54
C LEU A 131 -0.18 3.57 -5.82
N ALA A 132 0.47 3.65 -6.98
CA ALA A 132 -0.13 3.27 -8.26
C ALA A 132 -0.58 1.80 -8.27
N GLU A 133 0.28 0.89 -7.83
CA GLU A 133 -0.03 -0.55 -7.75
C GLU A 133 -1.18 -0.83 -6.77
N VAL A 134 -1.18 -0.22 -5.58
CA VAL A 134 -2.27 -0.38 -4.61
C VAL A 134 -3.60 0.12 -5.15
N ARG A 135 -3.60 1.22 -5.92
CA ARG A 135 -4.82 1.70 -6.59
C ARG A 135 -5.28 0.72 -7.67
N ALA A 136 -4.36 0.21 -8.49
CA ALA A 136 -4.65 -0.78 -9.53
C ALA A 136 -5.30 -2.05 -8.94
N GLN A 137 -4.71 -2.61 -7.87
CA GLN A 137 -5.27 -3.78 -7.17
C GLN A 137 -6.65 -3.51 -6.59
N GLY A 138 -6.91 -2.29 -6.09
CA GLY A 138 -8.24 -1.90 -5.63
C GLY A 138 -9.30 -1.89 -6.74
N VAL A 139 -8.92 -1.45 -7.94
CA VAL A 139 -9.79 -1.45 -9.13
C VAL A 139 -10.03 -2.88 -9.64
N GLU A 140 -9.00 -3.72 -9.67
CA GLU A 140 -9.11 -5.14 -10.05
C GLU A 140 -10.04 -5.89 -9.10
N MET A 141 -9.87 -5.71 -7.79
CA MET A 141 -10.73 -6.33 -6.78
C MET A 141 -12.19 -5.88 -6.92
N PHE A 142 -12.43 -4.61 -7.28
CA PHE A 142 -13.77 -4.12 -7.60
C PHE A 142 -14.34 -4.80 -8.86
N ALA A 143 -13.54 -4.95 -9.90
CA ALA A 143 -13.94 -5.60 -11.15
C ALA A 143 -14.30 -7.08 -10.96
N GLU A 144 -13.57 -7.81 -10.11
CA GLU A 144 -13.84 -9.22 -9.78
C GLU A 144 -15.11 -9.41 -8.96
N CYS A 145 -15.40 -8.50 -8.02
CA CYS A 145 -16.60 -8.57 -7.18
C CYS A 145 -17.87 -8.14 -7.93
N ALA A 146 -17.75 -7.28 -8.94
CA ALA A 146 -18.85 -6.82 -9.75
C ALA A 146 -19.06 -7.72 -10.98
N TYR A 147 -19.48 -8.98 -10.76
CA TYR A 147 -19.69 -10.04 -11.77
C TYR A 147 -20.66 -9.69 -12.94
N THR A 148 -21.26 -8.50 -12.95
CA THR A 148 -22.36 -8.09 -13.87
C THR A 148 -22.15 -6.76 -14.59
N LEU A 149 -21.02 -6.08 -14.42
CA LEU A 149 -20.79 -4.81 -15.13
C LEU A 149 -20.33 -5.06 -16.58
N GLU A 150 -21.00 -4.45 -17.56
CA GLU A 150 -20.54 -4.25 -18.95
C GLU A 150 -19.19 -3.46 -19.04
N HIS A 151 -18.56 -3.18 -17.90
CA HIS A 151 -17.35 -2.36 -17.75
C HIS A 151 -16.20 -3.09 -17.04
N HIS A 152 -16.29 -4.41 -16.88
CA HIS A 152 -15.19 -5.21 -16.32
C HIS A 152 -13.86 -4.96 -17.07
N ASP A 153 -13.90 -5.03 -18.40
CA ASP A 153 -12.74 -4.77 -19.25
C ASP A 153 -12.20 -3.33 -19.11
N HIS A 154 -13.09 -2.36 -18.89
CA HIS A 154 -12.69 -0.97 -18.65
C HIS A 154 -12.02 -0.78 -17.29
N ALA A 155 -12.49 -1.47 -16.25
CA ALA A 155 -11.88 -1.42 -14.93
C ALA A 155 -10.48 -2.06 -14.94
N VAL A 156 -10.33 -3.22 -15.60
CA VAL A 156 -9.01 -3.87 -15.76
C VAL A 156 -8.06 -2.99 -16.58
N ALA A 157 -8.54 -2.36 -17.66
CA ALA A 157 -7.73 -1.42 -18.44
C ALA A 157 -7.29 -0.20 -17.61
N PHE A 158 -8.20 0.38 -16.81
CA PHE A 158 -7.87 1.50 -15.92
C PHE A 158 -6.86 1.11 -14.83
N ALA A 159 -6.94 -0.11 -14.30
CA ALA A 159 -5.93 -0.63 -13.37
C ALA A 159 -4.53 -0.71 -14.02
N ALA A 160 -4.44 -1.12 -15.29
CA ALA A 160 -3.19 -1.12 -16.03
C ALA A 160 -2.64 0.30 -16.23
N GLU A 161 -3.49 1.26 -16.61
CA GLU A 161 -3.10 2.67 -16.75
C GLU A 161 -2.52 3.25 -15.45
N LEU A 162 -3.13 2.93 -14.30
CA LEU A 162 -2.66 3.39 -13.00
C LEU A 162 -1.22 2.94 -12.71
N ARG A 163 -0.81 1.73 -13.14
CA ARG A 163 0.56 1.21 -12.97
C ARG A 163 1.58 1.94 -13.85
N GLU A 164 1.16 2.41 -15.02
CA GLU A 164 2.00 3.20 -15.92
C GLU A 164 2.14 4.67 -15.48
N GLY A 165 1.47 5.06 -14.40
CA GLY A 165 1.39 6.45 -13.97
C GLY A 165 0.41 7.29 -14.79
N GLY A 166 -0.46 6.65 -15.58
CA GLY A 166 -1.49 7.30 -16.37
C GLY A 166 -2.66 7.80 -15.52
N ASN A 167 -3.10 9.03 -15.81
CA ASN A 167 -4.22 9.76 -15.20
C ASN A 167 -4.13 10.02 -13.68
N GLN A 168 -3.34 11.04 -13.32
CA GLN A 168 -3.60 11.89 -12.15
C GLN A 168 -4.39 13.13 -12.57
#